data_AF-A0A5J4U766-F1
#
_entry.id   AF-A0A5J4U766-F1
#
_cell.length_a   1.000
_cell.length_b   1.000
_cell.length_c   1.000
_cell.angle_alpha   90.00
_cell.angle_beta   90.00
_cell.angle_gamma   90.00
#
_symmetry.space_group_name_H-M   'P 1'
#
loop_
_entity.id
_entity.type
_entity.pdbx_description
1 polymer ?
#
loop_
_entity_poly.entity_id
_entity_poly.type
_entity_poly.pdbx_seq_one_letter_code
_entity_poly.pdbx_strand_id
1 'polypeptide(L)'
;MFTSSQIQLLSAEHVYVPVQNAMVVQEPVFDTTRPSNAFLAFLARDLCVGVYNSHDSDLVHKYQDGSIQIIFPDGSQVTELPMHMKIEQIFLILLSLRDSLGLCNSELLQSMLYMRRMLSMGMALINAYSLPRFLVGSVILSTKMNADVLRSNAFIAQTLGVNIQRLNRWESSTLTGLNWEMNIAEEEFLNLQEALHNVIFY
;
A
#
# COMPACT_ATOMS: atom_id res chain seq x y z
N MET A 1 72.39 44.30 0.78
CA MET A 1 72.37 43.54 -0.49
C MET A 1 71.81 42.16 -0.17
N PHE A 2 70.53 41.94 -0.45
CA PHE A 2 69.87 40.64 -0.26
C PHE A 2 70.10 39.81 -1.52
N THR A 3 70.71 38.64 -1.39
CA THR A 3 70.88 37.67 -2.48
C THR A 3 69.66 36.76 -2.53
N SER A 4 68.95 36.80 -3.66
CA SER A 4 67.81 35.95 -3.99
C SER A 4 68.18 34.47 -3.97
N SER A 5 67.67 33.72 -3.00
CA SER A 5 67.59 32.26 -3.06
C SER A 5 66.29 31.86 -3.75
N GLN A 6 66.44 31.25 -4.93
CA GLN A 6 65.36 30.68 -5.74
C GLN A 6 64.69 29.53 -4.97
N ILE A 7 63.39 29.65 -4.74
CA ILE A 7 62.55 28.52 -4.30
C ILE A 7 62.23 27.70 -5.56
N GLN A 8 62.83 26.51 -5.68
CA GLN A 8 62.37 25.52 -6.64
C GLN A 8 61.02 24.96 -6.15
N LEU A 9 59.96 25.26 -6.88
CA LEU A 9 58.67 24.58 -6.76
C LEU A 9 58.86 23.13 -7.23
N LEU A 10 59.05 22.22 -6.29
CA LEU A 10 58.86 20.79 -6.51
C LEU A 10 57.39 20.58 -6.87
N SER A 11 57.14 20.19 -8.12
CA SER A 11 55.82 19.77 -8.60
C SER A 11 55.29 18.66 -7.72
N ALA A 12 54.14 18.90 -7.08
CA ALA A 12 53.41 17.87 -6.37
C ALA A 12 52.99 16.78 -7.37
N GLU A 13 53.73 15.68 -7.39
CA GLU A 13 53.27 14.45 -8.02
C GLU A 13 51.92 14.10 -7.42
N HIS A 14 50.88 14.16 -8.25
CA HIS A 14 49.56 13.70 -7.88
C HIS A 14 49.65 12.19 -7.67
N VAL A 15 49.70 11.79 -6.40
CA VAL A 15 49.48 10.40 -6.00
C VAL A 15 48.02 10.08 -6.33
N TYR A 16 47.80 9.54 -7.53
CA TYR A 16 46.55 8.88 -7.88
C TYR A 16 46.49 7.60 -7.06
N VAL A 17 45.74 7.64 -5.95
CA VAL A 17 45.28 6.41 -5.29
C VAL A 17 44.11 5.91 -6.14
N PRO A 18 44.24 4.80 -6.87
CA PRO A 18 43.09 4.25 -7.56
C PRO A 18 42.09 3.79 -6.50
N VAL A 19 40.91 4.41 -6.47
CA VAL A 19 39.75 3.91 -5.70
C VAL A 19 39.28 2.64 -6.40
N GLN A 20 39.99 1.55 -6.19
CA GLN A 20 39.53 0.21 -6.55
C GLN A 20 38.54 -0.21 -5.47
N ASN A 21 37.31 -0.47 -5.90
CA ASN A 21 36.11 -0.75 -5.12
C ASN A 21 35.31 0.50 -4.72
N ALA A 22 34.88 1.27 -5.72
CA ALA A 22 33.54 1.86 -5.60
C ALA A 22 32.57 0.67 -5.45
N MET A 23 32.04 0.45 -4.24
CA MET A 23 30.87 -0.39 -4.07
C MET A 23 29.83 0.18 -5.03
N VAL A 24 29.44 -0.61 -6.04
CA VAL A 24 28.27 -0.31 -6.86
C VAL A 24 27.10 -0.43 -5.89
N VAL A 25 26.75 0.68 -5.23
CA VAL A 25 25.45 0.82 -4.60
C VAL A 25 24.49 0.78 -5.78
N GLN A 26 23.90 -0.39 -6.03
CA GLN A 26 22.81 -0.46 -6.99
C GLN A 26 21.77 0.52 -6.48
N GLU A 27 21.48 1.54 -7.29
CA GLU A 27 20.37 2.42 -6.98
C GLU A 27 19.12 1.54 -6.84
N PRO A 28 18.30 1.73 -5.80
CA PRO A 28 17.07 0.99 -5.65
C PRO A 28 16.25 1.16 -6.93
N VAL A 29 16.03 0.05 -7.65
CA VAL A 29 15.18 0.05 -8.84
C VAL A 29 13.75 0.16 -8.34
N PHE A 30 13.25 1.38 -8.24
CA PHE A 30 11.86 1.62 -7.91
C PHE A 30 11.00 1.11 -9.06
N ASP A 31 10.11 0.18 -8.76
CA ASP A 31 9.14 -0.29 -9.73
C ASP A 31 8.11 0.81 -9.99
N THR A 32 8.22 1.43 -11.17
CA THR A 32 7.32 2.47 -11.67
C THR A 32 6.20 1.89 -12.54
N THR A 33 6.01 0.58 -12.56
CA THR A 33 5.01 -0.04 -13.44
C THR A 33 3.62 0.20 -12.89
N ARG A 34 2.73 0.69 -13.76
CA ARG A 34 1.34 0.95 -13.40
C ARG A 34 0.56 -0.36 -13.27
N PRO A 35 -0.26 -0.54 -12.21
CA PRO A 35 -1.15 -1.69 -12.07
C PRO A 35 -2.14 -1.82 -13.24
N SER A 36 -2.18 -3.01 -13.85
CA SER A 36 -3.13 -3.32 -14.93
C SER A 36 -4.56 -3.45 -14.41
N ASN A 37 -5.56 -3.21 -15.26
CA ASN A 37 -6.97 -3.42 -14.88
C ASN A 37 -7.25 -4.87 -14.46
N ALA A 38 -6.61 -5.84 -15.12
CA ALA A 38 -6.74 -7.26 -14.77
C ALA A 38 -6.21 -7.52 -13.36
N PHE A 39 -5.07 -6.94 -12.99
CA PHE A 39 -4.51 -7.07 -11.65
C PHE A 39 -5.43 -6.44 -10.59
N LEU A 40 -5.98 -5.24 -10.84
CA LEU A 40 -6.93 -4.60 -9.93
C LEU A 40 -8.22 -5.42 -9.76
N ALA A 41 -8.74 -6.01 -10.84
CA ALA A 41 -9.93 -6.85 -10.79
C ALA A 41 -9.66 -8.15 -10.02
N PHE A 42 -8.48 -8.75 -10.21
CA PHE A 42 -8.03 -9.89 -9.44
C PHE A 42 -7.96 -9.56 -7.95
N LEU A 43 -7.30 -8.47 -7.56
CA LEU A 43 -7.20 -8.05 -6.15
C LEU A 43 -8.57 -7.78 -5.55
N ALA A 44 -9.45 -7.07 -6.26
CA ALA A 44 -10.81 -6.82 -5.78
C ALA A 44 -11.57 -8.12 -5.50
N ARG A 45 -11.44 -9.12 -6.39
CA ARG A 45 -12.02 -10.43 -6.20
C ARG A 45 -11.42 -11.16 -5.00
N ASP A 46 -10.09 -11.23 -4.92
CA ASP A 46 -9.37 -11.95 -3.87
C ASP A 46 -9.71 -11.41 -2.47
N LEU A 47 -9.68 -10.08 -2.31
CA LEU A 47 -10.05 -9.41 -1.06
C LEU A 47 -11.48 -9.71 -0.62
N CYS A 48 -12.43 -9.63 -1.56
CA CYS A 48 -13.82 -9.93 -1.24
C CYS A 48 -14.05 -11.42 -0.94
N VAL A 49 -13.41 -12.33 -1.68
CA VAL A 49 -13.50 -13.77 -1.42
C VAL A 49 -12.98 -14.10 -0.02
N GLY A 50 -11.82 -13.56 0.36
CA GLY A 50 -11.24 -13.77 1.69
C GLY A 50 -12.19 -13.34 2.80
N VAL A 51 -12.82 -12.18 2.64
CA VAL A 51 -13.69 -11.57 3.66
C VAL A 51 -15.10 -12.17 3.72
N TYR A 52 -15.67 -12.62 2.60
CA TYR A 52 -17.02 -13.25 2.58
C TYR A 52 -16.99 -14.74 2.96
N ASN A 53 -15.82 -15.36 2.89
CA ASN A 53 -15.62 -16.76 3.23
C ASN A 53 -14.87 -16.97 4.56
N SER A 54 -14.38 -15.91 5.21
CA SER A 54 -13.77 -16.02 6.53
C SER A 54 -14.78 -16.58 7.54
N HIS A 55 -14.42 -17.68 8.19
CA HIS A 55 -15.27 -18.43 9.13
C HIS A 55 -15.46 -17.75 10.49
N ASP A 56 -14.93 -16.54 10.72
CA ASP A 56 -15.27 -15.68 11.88
C ASP A 56 -16.73 -15.16 11.84
N SER A 57 -17.56 -15.79 11.00
CA SER A 57 -18.90 -15.40 10.58
C SER A 57 -20.02 -15.86 11.51
N ASP A 58 -19.74 -16.23 12.76
CA ASP A 58 -20.81 -16.51 13.75
C ASP A 58 -21.76 -15.31 13.96
N LEU A 59 -21.36 -14.13 13.46
CA LEU A 59 -22.10 -12.88 13.48
C LEU A 59 -22.63 -12.43 12.09
N VAL A 60 -22.65 -13.33 11.10
CA VAL A 60 -23.04 -12.99 9.72
C VAL A 60 -24.29 -13.74 9.27
N HIS A 61 -25.40 -13.03 9.08
CA HIS A 61 -26.61 -13.58 8.46
C HIS A 61 -26.59 -13.32 6.96
N LYS A 62 -26.75 -14.35 6.12
CA LYS A 62 -26.83 -14.20 4.66
C LYS A 62 -28.30 -14.14 4.23
N TYR A 63 -28.68 -13.09 3.51
CA TYR A 63 -30.02 -12.94 2.93
C TYR A 63 -30.14 -13.67 1.59
N GLN A 64 -31.38 -13.85 1.11
CA GLN A 64 -31.67 -14.53 -0.15
C GLN A 64 -31.11 -13.82 -1.39
N ASP A 65 -30.92 -12.51 -1.32
CA ASP A 65 -30.30 -11.70 -2.38
C ASP A 65 -28.76 -11.77 -2.38
N GLY A 66 -28.17 -12.52 -1.44
CA GLY A 66 -26.73 -12.66 -1.27
C GLY A 66 -26.07 -11.54 -0.46
N SER A 67 -26.84 -10.56 0.02
CA SER A 67 -26.35 -9.55 0.97
C SER A 67 -26.06 -10.19 2.32
N ILE A 68 -25.18 -9.55 3.10
CA ILE A 68 -24.77 -10.07 4.40
C ILE A 68 -25.07 -9.07 5.49
N GLN A 69 -25.67 -9.52 6.59
CA GLN A 69 -25.83 -8.74 7.80
C GLN A 69 -24.67 -9.03 8.73
N ILE A 70 -23.96 -8.00 9.17
CA ILE A 70 -22.89 -8.10 10.17
C ILE A 70 -23.45 -7.58 11.48
N ILE A 71 -23.36 -8.39 12.52
CA ILE A 71 -23.75 -8.03 13.89
C ILE A 71 -22.48 -7.75 14.69
N PHE A 72 -22.35 -6.56 15.25
CA PHE A 72 -21.19 -6.20 16.07
C PHE A 72 -21.40 -6.59 17.54
N PRO A 73 -20.32 -6.69 18.34
CA PRO A 73 -20.41 -7.03 19.76
C PRO A 73 -21.25 -6.06 20.60
N ASP A 74 -21.39 -4.81 20.15
CA ASP A 74 -22.24 -3.79 20.77
C ASP A 74 -23.73 -3.94 20.41
N GLY A 75 -24.08 -4.96 19.62
CA GLY A 75 -25.42 -5.22 19.12
C GLY A 75 -25.80 -4.38 17.90
N SER A 76 -24.93 -3.49 17.43
CA SER A 76 -25.17 -2.74 16.19
C SER A 76 -25.15 -3.68 14.98
N GLN A 77 -25.94 -3.36 13.97
CA GLN A 77 -26.12 -4.21 12.79
C GLN A 77 -25.88 -3.39 11.54
N VAL A 78 -25.12 -3.95 10.60
CA VAL A 78 -24.89 -3.34 9.30
C VAL A 78 -25.14 -4.37 8.21
N THR A 79 -25.96 -4.00 7.23
CA THR A 79 -26.18 -4.79 6.03
C THR A 79 -25.21 -4.35 4.94
N GLU A 80 -24.49 -5.32 4.38
CA GLU A 80 -23.51 -5.14 3.34
C GLU A 80 -23.93 -5.79 2.03
N LEU A 81 -23.42 -5.23 0.94
CA LEU A 81 -23.76 -5.63 -0.42
C LEU A 81 -23.49 -7.12 -0.66
N PRO A 82 -24.18 -7.74 -1.64
CA PRO A 82 -23.76 -9.04 -2.14
C PRO A 82 -22.31 -9.03 -2.64
N MET A 83 -21.61 -10.16 -2.50
CA MET A 83 -20.18 -10.25 -2.82
C MET A 83 -19.84 -9.73 -4.22
N HIS A 84 -20.65 -10.04 -5.23
CA HIS A 84 -20.39 -9.59 -6.62
C HIS A 84 -20.44 -8.06 -6.76
N MET A 85 -21.40 -7.38 -6.12
CA MET A 85 -21.46 -5.91 -6.10
C MET A 85 -20.33 -5.32 -5.26
N LYS A 86 -19.92 -6.02 -4.20
CA LYS A 86 -18.78 -5.58 -3.36
C LYS A 86 -17.46 -5.64 -4.14
N ILE A 87 -17.25 -6.68 -4.94
CA ILE A 87 -16.09 -6.81 -5.83
C ILE A 87 -16.06 -5.62 -6.80
N GLU A 88 -17.20 -5.29 -7.43
CA GLU A 88 -17.30 -4.14 -8.32
C GLU A 88 -16.98 -2.82 -7.60
N GLN A 89 -17.53 -2.62 -6.39
CA GLN A 89 -17.22 -1.45 -5.57
C GLN A 89 -15.72 -1.32 -5.27
N ILE A 90 -15.07 -2.41 -4.84
CA ILE A 90 -13.63 -2.41 -4.53
C ILE A 90 -12.81 -2.15 -5.79
N PHE A 91 -13.17 -2.77 -6.91
CA PHE A 91 -12.50 -2.55 -8.19
C PHE A 91 -12.58 -1.09 -8.64
N LEU A 92 -13.75 -0.45 -8.53
CA LEU A 92 -13.91 0.97 -8.85
C LEU A 92 -13.10 1.87 -7.92
N ILE A 93 -13.05 1.58 -6.62
CA ILE A 93 -12.19 2.30 -5.67
C ILE A 93 -10.72 2.20 -6.08
N LEU A 94 -10.24 0.99 -6.39
CA LEU A 94 -8.86 0.76 -6.83
C LEU A 94 -8.54 1.50 -8.12
N LEU A 95 -9.45 1.49 -9.11
CA LEU A 95 -9.32 2.24 -10.35
C LEU A 95 -9.20 3.74 -10.09
N SER A 96 -10.12 4.30 -9.30
CA SER A 96 -10.12 5.73 -8.98
C SER A 96 -8.85 6.15 -8.24
N LEU A 97 -8.38 5.35 -7.28
CA LEU A 97 -7.14 5.63 -6.55
C LEU A 97 -5.92 5.54 -7.47
N ARG A 98 -5.80 4.48 -8.28
CA ARG A 98 -4.69 4.34 -9.23
C ARG A 98 -4.60 5.53 -10.17
N ASP A 99 -5.72 5.94 -10.74
CA ASP A 99 -5.76 6.98 -11.77
C ASP A 99 -5.53 8.38 -11.20
N SER A 100 -5.99 8.63 -9.96
CA SER A 100 -5.85 9.94 -9.31
C SER A 100 -4.52 10.16 -8.59
N LEU A 101 -3.93 9.08 -8.04
CA LEU A 101 -2.66 9.13 -7.31
C LEU A 101 -1.46 8.77 -8.19
N GLY A 102 -1.69 8.18 -9.36
CA GLY A 102 -0.60 7.67 -10.20
C GLY A 102 0.06 6.41 -9.61
N LEU A 103 -0.74 5.54 -8.99
CA LEU A 103 -0.21 4.39 -8.25
C LEU A 103 0.64 3.48 -9.13
N CYS A 104 1.75 3.02 -8.55
CA CYS A 104 2.59 1.95 -9.07
C CYS A 104 2.27 0.61 -8.39
N ASN A 105 2.74 -0.49 -8.97
CA ASN A 105 2.57 -1.83 -8.41
C ASN A 105 3.17 -1.93 -7.01
N SER A 106 4.33 -1.30 -6.76
CA SER A 106 4.94 -1.27 -5.43
C SER A 106 4.05 -0.68 -4.34
N GLU A 107 3.43 0.47 -4.61
CA GLU A 107 2.54 1.10 -3.62
C GLU A 107 1.32 0.21 -3.34
N LEU A 108 0.80 -0.45 -4.38
CA LEU A 108 -0.33 -1.36 -4.23
C LEU A 108 0.05 -2.62 -3.45
N LEU A 109 1.21 -3.22 -3.72
CA LEU A 109 1.74 -4.37 -2.97
C LEU A 109 1.97 -4.04 -1.50
N GLN A 110 2.60 -2.90 -1.21
CA GLN A 110 2.77 -2.41 0.15
C GLN A 110 1.44 -2.20 0.87
N SER A 111 0.42 -1.68 0.17
CA SER A 111 -0.92 -1.54 0.76
C SER A 111 -1.55 -2.91 1.12
N MET A 112 -1.29 -3.96 0.35
CA MET A 112 -1.74 -5.32 0.65
C MET A 112 -1.01 -5.89 1.87
N LEU A 113 0.30 -5.65 1.97
CA LEU A 113 1.09 -6.04 3.14
C LEU A 113 0.62 -5.34 4.41
N TYR A 114 0.26 -4.06 4.34
CA TYR A 114 -0.38 -3.37 5.44
C TYR A 114 -1.67 -4.06 5.90
N MET A 115 -2.55 -4.43 4.97
CA MET A 115 -3.77 -5.16 5.33
C MET A 115 -3.47 -6.55 5.94
N ARG A 116 -2.49 -7.26 5.37
CA ARG A 116 -2.04 -8.56 5.90
C ARG A 116 -1.49 -8.43 7.32
N ARG A 117 -0.73 -7.39 7.63
CA ARG A 117 -0.20 -7.12 8.96
C ARG A 117 -1.31 -6.78 9.96
N MET A 118 -2.23 -5.90 9.58
CA MET A 118 -3.39 -5.57 10.42
C MET A 118 -4.21 -6.82 10.79
N LEU A 119 -4.39 -7.74 9.83
CA LEU A 119 -5.03 -9.04 10.07
C LEU A 119 -4.20 -9.90 11.03
N SER A 120 -2.90 -10.02 10.78
CA SER A 120 -2.01 -10.89 11.56
C SER A 120 -1.83 -10.44 13.01
N MET A 121 -1.90 -9.14 13.27
CA MET A 121 -1.83 -8.57 14.62
C MET A 121 -3.14 -8.72 15.41
N GLY A 122 -4.26 -9.06 14.75
CA GLY A 122 -5.58 -9.10 15.39
C GLY A 122 -6.10 -7.74 15.86
N MET A 123 -5.44 -6.64 15.47
CA MET A 123 -5.76 -5.28 15.90
C MET A 123 -6.93 -4.67 15.10
N ALA A 124 -7.29 -5.29 13.98
CA ALA A 124 -8.39 -4.87 13.13
C ALA A 124 -9.21 -6.07 12.65
N LEU A 125 -10.52 -6.03 12.88
CA LEU A 125 -11.46 -6.95 12.24
C LEU A 125 -11.72 -6.47 10.80
N ILE A 126 -11.13 -7.18 9.82
CA ILE A 126 -11.42 -6.93 8.40
C ILE A 126 -12.57 -7.83 7.94
N ASN A 127 -13.78 -7.26 7.96
CA ASN A 127 -15.00 -7.82 7.40
C ASN A 127 -15.49 -7.01 6.18
N ALA A 128 -16.62 -7.41 5.56
CA ALA A 128 -17.08 -6.79 4.31
C ALA A 128 -17.38 -5.29 4.46
N TYR A 129 -17.85 -4.88 5.64
CA TYR A 129 -18.10 -3.48 5.96
C TYR A 129 -16.80 -2.67 6.05
N SER A 130 -15.80 -3.24 6.73
CA SER A 130 -14.53 -2.57 7.00
C SER A 130 -13.50 -2.68 5.86
N LEU A 131 -13.69 -3.59 4.91
CA LEU A 131 -12.71 -3.83 3.84
C LEU A 131 -12.40 -2.56 3.02
N PRO A 132 -13.40 -1.82 2.48
CA PRO A 132 -13.11 -0.60 1.71
C PRO A 132 -12.35 0.46 2.51
N ARG A 133 -12.67 0.65 3.80
CA ARG A 133 -12.01 1.68 4.62
C ARG A 133 -10.54 1.35 4.85
N PHE A 134 -10.22 0.09 5.15
CA PHE A 134 -8.85 -0.33 5.41
C PHE A 134 -8.04 -0.36 4.13
N LEU A 135 -8.64 -0.77 3.01
CA LEU A 135 -8.03 -0.70 1.69
C LEU A 135 -7.63 0.75 1.35
N VAL A 136 -8.58 1.68 1.43
CA VAL A 136 -8.32 3.10 1.10
C VAL A 136 -7.25 3.67 2.03
N GLY A 137 -7.34 3.41 3.34
CA GLY A 137 -6.33 3.87 4.29
C GLY A 137 -4.94 3.30 3.98
N SER A 138 -4.83 2.01 3.69
CA SER A 138 -3.56 1.37 3.35
C SER A 138 -2.94 1.93 2.06
N VAL A 139 -3.76 2.22 1.05
CA VAL A 139 -3.28 2.85 -0.20
C VAL A 139 -2.77 4.27 0.06
N ILE A 140 -3.53 5.09 0.82
CA ILE A 140 -3.10 6.45 1.18
C ILE A 140 -1.76 6.42 1.92
N LEU A 141 -1.65 5.55 2.92
CA LEU A 141 -0.43 5.39 3.71
C LEU A 141 0.75 4.93 2.85
N SER A 142 0.51 3.99 1.93
CA SER A 142 1.53 3.51 0.99
C SER A 142 2.04 4.63 0.08
N THR A 143 1.15 5.41 -0.52
CA THR A 143 1.54 6.56 -1.34
C THR A 143 2.29 7.60 -0.52
N LYS A 144 1.88 7.89 0.71
CA LYS A 144 2.59 8.84 1.58
C LYS A 144 4.01 8.42 1.96
N MET A 145 4.30 7.13 1.94
CA MET A 145 5.64 6.61 2.25
C MET A 145 6.58 6.62 1.04
N ASN A 146 6.04 6.53 -0.17
CA ASN A 146 6.85 6.27 -1.38
C ASN A 146 6.81 7.39 -2.41
N ALA A 147 5.77 8.23 -2.44
CA ALA A 147 5.61 9.25 -3.46
C ALA A 147 6.31 10.55 -3.08
N ASP A 148 7.10 11.10 -4.01
CA ASP A 148 7.73 12.42 -3.86
C ASP A 148 6.70 13.56 -3.85
N VAL A 149 5.57 13.37 -4.56
CA VAL A 149 4.51 14.36 -4.71
C VAL A 149 3.22 13.84 -4.10
N LEU A 150 2.84 14.42 -2.97
CA LEU A 150 1.67 13.99 -2.23
C LEU A 150 0.39 14.73 -2.65
N ARG A 151 -0.69 13.99 -2.85
CA ARG A 151 -2.04 14.55 -2.95
C ARG A 151 -2.61 14.75 -1.56
N SER A 152 -3.36 15.83 -1.36
CA SER A 152 -4.03 16.08 -0.09
C SER A 152 -5.19 15.10 0.12
N ASN A 153 -5.49 14.78 1.38
CA ASN A 153 -6.68 13.97 1.70
C ASN A 153 -7.97 14.62 1.19
N ALA A 154 -8.03 15.95 1.07
CA ALA A 154 -9.18 16.65 0.49
C ALA A 154 -9.39 16.27 -0.98
N PHE A 155 -8.31 16.22 -1.76
CA PHE A 155 -8.36 15.77 -3.16
C PHE A 155 -8.82 14.31 -3.26
N ILE A 156 -8.25 13.42 -2.46
CA ILE A 156 -8.60 11.99 -2.47
C ILE A 156 -10.07 11.78 -2.04
N ALA A 157 -10.52 12.53 -1.03
CA ALA A 157 -11.90 12.48 -0.55
C ALA A 157 -12.88 12.90 -1.65
N GLN A 158 -12.53 13.95 -2.40
CA GLN A 158 -13.30 14.38 -3.57
C GLN A 158 -13.33 13.31 -4.67
N THR A 159 -12.19 12.69 -4.98
CA THR A 159 -12.10 11.61 -5.99
C THR A 159 -13.01 10.44 -5.67
N LEU A 160 -13.07 10.05 -4.38
CA LEU A 160 -13.88 8.92 -3.94
C LEU A 160 -15.33 9.31 -3.61
N GLY A 161 -15.70 10.59 -3.70
CA GLY A 161 -17.02 11.07 -3.30
C GLY A 161 -17.31 10.88 -1.80
N VAL A 162 -16.27 10.85 -0.96
CA VAL A 162 -16.40 10.66 0.49
C VAL A 162 -16.13 11.95 1.25
N ASN A 163 -16.70 12.03 2.44
CA ASN A 163 -16.43 13.13 3.36
C ASN A 163 -14.97 13.11 3.83
N ILE A 164 -14.30 14.26 3.85
CA ILE A 164 -12.87 14.37 4.24
C ILE A 164 -12.61 13.92 5.69
N GLN A 165 -13.50 14.24 6.64
CA GLN A 165 -13.34 13.80 8.02
C GLN A 165 -13.43 12.27 8.12
N ARG A 166 -14.28 11.65 7.30
CA ARG A 166 -14.37 10.18 7.19
C ARG A 166 -13.10 9.59 6.59
N LEU A 167 -12.55 10.18 5.52
CA LEU A 167 -11.29 9.72 4.93
C LEU A 167 -10.13 9.81 5.93
N ASN A 168 -10.00 10.93 6.65
CA ASN A 168 -8.96 11.11 7.67
C ASN A 168 -9.08 10.06 8.79
N ARG A 169 -10.31 9.69 9.18
CA ARG A 169 -10.53 8.60 10.14
C ARG A 169 -10.07 7.26 9.57
N TRP A 170 -10.33 6.96 8.30
CA TRP A 170 -9.86 5.72 7.68
C TRP A 170 -8.35 5.63 7.70
N GLU A 171 -7.66 6.70 7.29
CA GLU A 171 -6.19 6.76 7.37
C GLU A 171 -5.69 6.55 8.80
N SER A 172 -6.23 7.31 9.77
CA SER A 172 -5.83 7.22 11.17
C SER A 172 -6.11 5.83 11.78
N SER A 173 -7.24 5.22 11.44
CA SER A 173 -7.59 3.88 11.89
C SER A 173 -6.68 2.81 11.29
N THR A 174 -6.32 2.91 10.01
CA THR A 174 -5.34 2.01 9.39
C THR A 174 -3.96 2.17 10.05
N LEU A 175 -3.51 3.40 10.27
CA LEU A 175 -2.21 3.66 10.89
C LEU A 175 -2.15 3.14 12.33
N THR A 176 -3.24 3.29 13.08
CA THR A 176 -3.39 2.71 14.42
C THR A 176 -3.44 1.18 14.37
N GLY A 177 -4.14 0.60 13.40
CA GLY A 177 -4.20 -0.85 13.19
C GLY A 177 -2.85 -1.47 12.83
N LEU A 178 -1.96 -0.69 12.20
CA LEU A 178 -0.57 -1.05 11.93
C LEU A 178 0.36 -0.84 13.12
N ASN A 179 -0.15 -0.34 14.26
CA ASN A 179 0.68 0.09 15.39
C ASN A 179 1.82 1.03 14.98
N TRP A 180 1.60 1.86 13.95
CA TRP A 180 2.61 2.74 13.35
C TRP A 180 3.82 2.02 12.72
N GLU A 181 3.77 0.70 12.54
CA GLU A 181 4.82 -0.11 11.92
C GLU A 181 4.67 -0.18 10.40
N MET A 182 5.00 0.95 9.76
CA MET A 182 4.87 1.15 8.31
C MET A 182 6.06 0.62 7.49
N ASN A 183 7.17 0.30 8.15
CA ASN A 183 8.37 -0.20 7.47
C ASN A 183 8.16 -1.64 7.04
N ILE A 184 8.31 -1.92 5.75
CA ILE A 184 8.25 -3.26 5.19
C ILE A 184 9.65 -3.72 4.88
N ALA A 185 9.97 -4.95 5.33
CA ALA A 185 11.24 -5.57 4.97
C ALA A 185 11.21 -5.95 3.48
N GLU A 186 12.32 -5.75 2.78
CA GLU A 186 12.43 -6.07 1.35
C GLU A 186 12.04 -7.53 1.05
N GLU A 187 12.45 -8.47 1.91
CA GLU A 187 12.08 -9.88 1.80
C GLU A 187 10.56 -10.11 1.82
N GLU A 188 9.83 -9.42 2.71
CA GLU A 188 8.37 -9.53 2.80
C GLU A 188 7.70 -9.01 1.52
N PHE A 189 8.25 -7.94 0.95
CA PHE A 189 7.80 -7.37 -0.30
C PHE A 189 8.02 -8.31 -1.48
N LEU A 190 9.24 -8.84 -1.65
CA LEU A 190 9.60 -9.76 -2.72
C LEU A 190 8.79 -11.06 -2.65
N ASN A 191 8.60 -11.60 -1.44
CA ASN A 191 7.77 -12.80 -1.23
C ASN A 191 6.32 -12.60 -1.69
N LEU A 192 5.72 -11.44 -1.42
CA LEU A 192 4.37 -11.15 -1.91
C LEU A 192 4.34 -10.96 -3.43
N GLN A 193 5.34 -10.26 -3.98
CA GLN A 193 5.44 -10.03 -5.42
C GLN A 193 5.54 -11.35 -6.19
N GLU A 194 6.38 -12.27 -5.73
CA GLU A 194 6.53 -13.61 -6.31
C GLU A 194 5.22 -14.42 -6.19
N ALA A 195 4.58 -14.41 -5.02
CA ALA A 195 3.32 -15.08 -4.80
C ALA A 195 2.22 -14.59 -5.77
N LEU A 196 2.14 -13.27 -6.01
CA LEU A 196 1.15 -12.70 -6.92
C LEU A 196 1.48 -12.93 -8.40
N HIS A 197 2.77 -12.91 -8.77
CA HIS A 197 3.19 -13.25 -10.13
C HIS A 197 2.70 -14.65 -10.52
N ASN A 198 2.84 -15.61 -9.61
CA ASN A 198 2.41 -16.99 -9.83
C ASN A 198 0.88 -17.15 -9.95
N VAL A 199 0.09 -16.19 -9.48
CA VAL A 199 -1.39 -16.28 -9.53
C VAL A 199 -1.97 -15.53 -10.73
N ILE A 200 -1.28 -14.54 -11.27
CA ILE A 200 -1.77 -13.73 -12.40
C ILE A 200 -1.41 -14.35 -13.75
N PHE A 201 -0.32 -15.12 -13.82
CA PHE A 201 0.21 -15.69 -15.07
C PHE A 201 -0.06 -17.20 -15.25
N TYR A 202 -0.82 -17.82 -14.34
CA TYR A 202 -1.33 -19.19 -14.45
C TYR A 202 -2.87 -19.20 -14.40
#